data_AF-A0ABD5RI66-F1
#
_entry.id   AF-A0ABD5RI66-F1
#
_cell.length_a   1.000
_cell.length_b   1.000
_cell.length_c   1.000
_cell.angle_alpha   90.00
_cell.angle_beta   90.00
_cell.angle_gamma   90.00
#
_symmetry.space_group_name_H-M   'P 1'
#
loop_
_entity.id
_entity.type
_entity.pdbx_description
1 polymer ?
#
loop_
_entity_poly.entity_id
_entity_poly.type
_entity_poly.pdbx_seq_one_letter_code
_entity_poly.pdbx_strand_id
1 'polypeptide(L)'
;MTDEDAPYPCYFAVEAEEEGAFRYTFPGAPDDTDARDRLAEALATYLTGYETVGGLSSLVVLFEPPADEQPAETYKRQFWDVLTYLGENDPSPWPQTVPTDPDHPKWRYCFAGEPMFLVARAPFYERRRSRHTPHGLEITVQPTAVFDGLSGMSDDGQRARAVIRERLSTYDGIERHPDSGDYSDPRKREWKQYLLPDTNEESVTRCPLPERTR
;
A
#
# COMPACT_ATOMS: atom_id res chain seq x y z
N MET A 1 -5.02 -13.23 10.32
CA MET A 1 -5.15 -11.86 10.89
C MET A 1 -5.98 -11.84 12.18
N THR A 2 -6.15 -12.98 12.86
CA THR A 2 -7.06 -13.14 14.02
C THR A 2 -6.32 -13.60 15.28
N ASP A 3 -5.04 -13.25 15.39
CA ASP A 3 -4.26 -13.60 16.58
C ASP A 3 -4.76 -12.75 17.77
N GLU A 4 -5.41 -13.42 18.74
CA GLU A 4 -5.97 -12.79 19.94
C GLU A 4 -4.86 -12.31 20.90
N ASP A 5 -3.67 -12.93 20.85
CA ASP A 5 -2.53 -12.61 21.72
C ASP A 5 -1.67 -11.47 21.12
N ALA A 6 -1.78 -11.23 19.81
CA ALA A 6 -1.14 -10.13 19.10
C ALA A 6 -2.13 -9.45 18.14
N PRO A 7 -3.07 -8.63 18.65
CA PRO A 7 -4.11 -8.02 17.83
C PRO A 7 -3.48 -7.18 16.72
N TYR A 8 -3.73 -7.58 15.47
CA TYR A 8 -3.28 -6.86 14.28
C TYR A 8 -3.71 -5.38 14.42
N PRO A 9 -2.83 -4.40 14.09
CA PRO A 9 -3.01 -3.03 14.56
C PRO A 9 -4.21 -2.29 13.93
N CYS A 10 -4.86 -2.86 12.92
CA CYS A 10 -5.98 -2.28 12.22
C CYS A 10 -7.27 -3.11 12.44
N TYR A 11 -8.15 -2.64 13.34
CA TYR A 11 -9.48 -3.24 13.56
C TYR A 11 -10.28 -3.34 12.25
N PHE A 12 -10.24 -2.29 11.42
CA PHE A 12 -10.91 -2.25 10.12
C PHE A 12 -10.47 -3.34 9.15
N ALA A 13 -9.20 -3.75 9.21
CA ALA A 13 -8.70 -4.83 8.36
C ALA A 13 -9.22 -6.20 8.83
N VAL A 14 -9.41 -6.39 10.14
CA VAL A 14 -10.00 -7.61 10.70
C VAL A 14 -11.48 -7.70 10.35
N GLU A 15 -12.23 -6.62 10.58
CA GLU A 15 -13.65 -6.53 10.24
C GLU A 15 -13.88 -6.71 8.73
N ALA A 16 -13.10 -6.03 7.89
CA ALA A 16 -13.17 -6.18 6.43
C ALA A 16 -12.85 -7.61 5.96
N GLU A 17 -11.95 -8.32 6.65
CA GLU A 17 -11.67 -9.73 6.36
C GLU A 17 -12.85 -10.63 6.74
N GLU A 18 -13.42 -10.44 7.94
CA GLU A 18 -14.59 -11.19 8.41
C GLU A 18 -15.82 -10.97 7.53
N GLU A 19 -15.97 -9.76 6.98
CA GLU A 19 -17.03 -9.41 6.02
C GLU A 19 -16.73 -9.88 4.59
N GLY A 20 -15.57 -10.48 4.33
CA GLY A 20 -15.19 -10.97 3.00
C GLY A 20 -14.91 -9.84 1.99
N ALA A 21 -14.48 -8.67 2.46
CA ALA A 21 -14.18 -7.50 1.63
C ALA A 21 -12.79 -7.56 0.97
N PHE A 22 -11.95 -8.55 1.34
CA PHE A 22 -10.62 -8.71 0.76
C PHE A 22 -10.65 -9.57 -0.50
N ARG A 23 -9.78 -9.22 -1.44
CA ARG A 23 -9.47 -10.01 -2.63
C ARG A 23 -7.98 -10.32 -2.62
N TYR A 24 -7.63 -11.44 -3.22
CA TYR A 24 -6.27 -11.94 -3.23
C TYR A 24 -5.83 -12.23 -4.66
N THR A 25 -4.58 -11.95 -4.98
CA THR A 25 -3.96 -12.37 -6.23
C THR A 25 -2.55 -12.88 -5.98
N PHE A 26 -2.16 -13.88 -6.77
CA PHE A 26 -0.88 -14.58 -6.69
C PHE A 26 -0.22 -14.53 -8.07
N PRO A 27 0.38 -13.39 -8.44
CA PRO A 27 0.85 -13.18 -9.81
C PRO A 27 2.06 -14.05 -10.18
N GLY A 28 2.85 -14.52 -9.22
CA GLY A 28 4.13 -15.21 -9.44
C GLY A 28 5.29 -14.37 -8.93
N ALA A 29 6.50 -14.62 -9.44
CA ALA A 29 7.70 -13.88 -9.04
C ALA A 29 7.63 -12.39 -9.42
N PRO A 30 8.09 -11.46 -8.56
CA PRO A 30 7.98 -10.02 -8.81
C PRO A 30 8.86 -9.51 -9.96
N ASP A 31 9.89 -10.27 -10.34
CA ASP A 31 10.81 -9.97 -11.43
C ASP A 31 10.39 -10.62 -12.77
N ASP A 32 9.34 -11.45 -12.78
CA ASP A 32 8.78 -12.07 -13.98
C ASP A 32 7.80 -11.12 -14.69
N THR A 33 7.99 -10.92 -16.00
CA THR A 33 7.10 -10.08 -16.81
C THR A 33 5.69 -10.67 -16.88
N ASP A 34 5.56 -11.99 -17.05
CA ASP A 34 4.23 -12.62 -17.15
C ASP A 34 3.46 -12.49 -15.82
N ALA A 35 4.17 -12.52 -14.69
CA ALA A 35 3.60 -12.23 -13.38
C ALA A 35 3.10 -10.79 -13.27
N ARG A 36 3.87 -9.83 -13.79
CA ARG A 36 3.47 -8.42 -13.80
C ARG A 36 2.26 -8.18 -14.71
N ASP A 37 2.14 -8.88 -15.83
CA ASP A 37 0.94 -8.85 -16.68
C ASP A 37 -0.30 -9.41 -15.97
N ARG A 38 -0.15 -10.57 -15.31
CA ARG A 38 -1.23 -11.14 -14.47
C ARG A 38 -1.65 -10.18 -13.35
N LEU A 39 -0.68 -9.48 -12.74
CA LEU A 39 -0.97 -8.46 -11.74
C LEU A 39 -1.73 -7.27 -12.34
N ALA A 40 -1.30 -6.75 -13.49
CA ALA A 40 -1.97 -5.64 -14.17
C ALA A 40 -3.44 -5.97 -14.47
N GLU A 41 -3.70 -7.17 -15.00
CA GLU A 41 -5.06 -7.65 -15.28
C GLU A 41 -5.90 -7.82 -14.01
N ALA A 42 -5.34 -8.48 -12.98
CA ALA A 42 -6.02 -8.68 -11.70
C ALA A 42 -6.35 -7.35 -11.01
N LEU A 43 -5.42 -6.39 -11.06
CA LEU A 43 -5.59 -5.08 -10.47
C LEU A 43 -6.65 -4.26 -11.21
N ALA A 44 -6.64 -4.24 -12.56
CA ALA A 44 -7.66 -3.56 -13.34
C ALA A 44 -9.06 -4.16 -13.08
N THR A 45 -9.14 -5.49 -13.00
CA THR A 45 -10.38 -6.22 -12.69
C THR A 45 -10.89 -5.85 -11.30
N TYR A 46 -10.01 -5.83 -10.31
CA TYR A 46 -10.34 -5.44 -8.95
C TYR A 46 -10.86 -4.00 -8.88
N LEU A 47 -10.14 -3.04 -9.49
CA LEU A 47 -10.49 -1.62 -9.47
C LEU A 47 -11.81 -1.32 -10.21
N THR A 48 -12.20 -2.14 -11.17
CA THR A 48 -13.51 -2.02 -11.85
C THR A 48 -14.67 -2.51 -10.96
N GLY A 49 -14.40 -3.39 -10.00
CA GLY A 49 -15.45 -4.10 -9.25
C GLY A 49 -15.47 -3.87 -7.73
N TYR A 50 -14.47 -3.20 -7.15
CA TYR A 50 -14.27 -3.15 -5.70
C TYR A 50 -15.46 -2.55 -4.92
N GLU A 51 -16.21 -1.60 -5.51
CA GLU A 51 -17.39 -1.01 -4.88
C GLU A 51 -18.49 -2.05 -4.58
N THR A 52 -18.53 -3.14 -5.34
CA THR A 52 -19.47 -4.25 -5.14
C THR A 52 -19.01 -5.28 -4.11
N VAL A 53 -17.74 -5.21 -3.69
CA VAL A 53 -17.13 -6.15 -2.76
C VAL A 53 -17.44 -5.79 -1.31
N GLY A 54 -17.40 -4.50 -0.95
CA GLY A 54 -17.65 -4.02 0.41
C GLY A 54 -17.01 -2.65 0.67
N GLY A 55 -17.43 -1.98 1.76
CA GLY A 55 -17.03 -0.59 2.04
C GLY A 55 -15.54 -0.37 2.30
N LEU A 56 -14.84 -1.39 2.82
CA LEU A 56 -13.40 -1.35 3.12
C LEU A 56 -12.62 -2.37 2.31
N SER A 57 -12.98 -2.53 1.03
CA SER A 57 -12.34 -3.51 0.18
C SER A 57 -10.83 -3.25 0.01
N SER A 58 -10.05 -4.33 -0.04
CA SER A 58 -8.61 -4.28 -0.34
C SER A 58 -8.23 -5.45 -1.26
N LEU A 59 -7.24 -5.24 -2.13
CA LEU A 59 -6.58 -6.31 -2.87
C LEU A 59 -5.22 -6.60 -2.24
N VAL A 60 -5.01 -7.83 -1.82
CA VAL A 60 -3.73 -8.32 -1.28
C VAL A 60 -3.00 -9.09 -2.38
N VAL A 61 -1.85 -8.57 -2.79
CA VAL A 61 -0.96 -9.17 -3.78
C VAL A 61 0.11 -9.93 -3.04
N LEU A 62 0.17 -11.25 -3.24
CA LEU A 62 1.15 -12.15 -2.62
C LEU A 62 2.08 -12.68 -3.70
N PHE A 63 3.30 -12.15 -3.77
CA PHE A 63 4.29 -12.59 -4.75
C PHE A 63 4.89 -13.94 -4.36
N GLU A 64 5.38 -14.67 -5.36
CA GLU A 64 6.09 -15.93 -5.14
C GLU A 64 7.30 -15.70 -4.23
N PRO A 65 7.43 -16.48 -3.14
CA PRO A 65 8.60 -16.43 -2.26
C PRO A 65 9.90 -16.73 -3.02
N PRO A 66 10.99 -15.99 -2.77
CA PRO A 66 12.29 -16.34 -3.33
C PRO A 66 12.77 -17.68 -2.75
N ALA A 67 13.59 -18.40 -3.51
CA ALA A 67 14.16 -19.68 -3.08
C ALA A 67 15.10 -19.53 -1.86
N ASP A 68 15.80 -18.40 -1.79
CA ASP A 68 16.74 -18.05 -0.73
C ASP A 68 16.36 -16.69 -0.11
N GLU A 69 16.79 -16.48 1.14
CA GLU A 69 16.64 -15.20 1.83
C GLU A 69 17.24 -14.06 1.01
N GLN A 70 16.51 -12.95 0.92
CA GLN A 70 16.89 -11.79 0.12
C GLN A 70 17.21 -10.59 1.01
N PRO A 71 18.21 -9.76 0.64
CA PRO A 71 18.46 -8.51 1.34
C PRO A 71 17.30 -7.52 1.15
N ALA A 72 17.14 -6.58 2.08
CA ALA A 72 16.10 -5.54 2.02
C ALA A 72 16.06 -4.79 0.68
N GLU A 73 17.22 -4.49 0.11
CA GLU A 73 17.34 -3.78 -1.18
C GLU A 73 16.72 -4.55 -2.36
N THR A 74 16.67 -5.88 -2.30
CA THR A 74 15.98 -6.68 -3.33
C THR A 74 14.48 -6.39 -3.32
N TYR A 75 13.84 -6.47 -2.14
CA TYR A 75 12.42 -6.20 -1.99
C TYR A 75 12.07 -4.73 -2.31
N LYS A 76 12.94 -3.79 -1.90
CA LYS A 76 12.77 -2.36 -2.23
C LYS A 76 12.78 -2.13 -3.74
N ARG A 77 13.75 -2.70 -4.45
CA ARG A 77 13.83 -2.64 -5.91
C ARG A 77 12.60 -3.27 -6.56
N GLN A 78 12.28 -4.51 -6.19
CA GLN A 78 11.13 -5.24 -6.74
C GLN A 78 9.82 -4.47 -6.61
N PHE A 79 9.57 -3.86 -5.45
CA PHE A 79 8.39 -3.03 -5.23
C PHE A 79 8.30 -1.86 -6.23
N TRP A 80 9.39 -1.10 -6.39
CA TRP A 80 9.40 0.05 -7.29
C TRP A 80 9.38 -0.35 -8.77
N ASP A 81 10.02 -1.47 -9.13
CA ASP A 81 9.99 -2.02 -10.49
C ASP A 81 8.58 -2.48 -10.87
N VAL A 82 7.86 -3.13 -9.95
CA VAL A 82 6.44 -3.48 -10.13
C VAL A 82 5.59 -2.23 -10.36
N LEU A 83 5.74 -1.19 -9.53
CA LEU A 83 4.97 0.05 -9.71
C LEU A 83 5.35 0.80 -10.99
N THR A 84 6.60 0.72 -11.41
CA THR A 84 7.04 1.29 -12.68
C THR A 84 6.36 0.57 -13.84
N TYR A 85 6.40 -0.77 -13.82
CA TYR A 85 5.76 -1.61 -14.84
C TYR A 85 4.26 -1.35 -14.95
N LEU A 86 3.55 -1.32 -13.82
CA LEU A 86 2.12 -1.02 -13.78
C LEU A 86 1.84 0.39 -14.33
N GLY A 87 2.70 1.37 -14.05
CA GLY A 87 2.54 2.72 -14.59
C GLY A 87 2.75 2.75 -16.11
N GLU A 88 3.75 2.03 -16.62
CA GLU A 88 4.05 1.94 -18.06
C GLU A 88 2.96 1.19 -18.84
N ASN A 89 2.27 0.27 -18.18
CA ASN A 89 1.22 -0.58 -18.75
C ASN A 89 -0.18 -0.23 -18.21
N ASP A 90 -0.37 1.01 -17.74
CA ASP A 90 -1.67 1.48 -17.26
C ASP A 90 -2.68 1.47 -18.41
N PRO A 91 -3.81 0.74 -18.30
CA PRO A 91 -4.80 0.67 -19.37
C PRO A 91 -5.59 1.97 -19.55
N SER A 92 -5.42 2.94 -18.65
CA SER A 92 -6.14 4.22 -18.66
C SER A 92 -5.18 5.42 -18.63
N PRO A 93 -5.59 6.57 -19.21
CA PRO A 93 -4.84 7.81 -19.04
C PRO A 93 -4.83 8.24 -17.57
N TRP A 94 -3.80 9.00 -17.18
CA TRP A 94 -3.70 9.52 -15.83
C TRP A 94 -4.90 10.44 -15.48
N PRO A 95 -5.56 10.27 -14.33
CA PRO A 95 -6.75 11.07 -13.98
C PRO A 95 -6.48 12.57 -13.96
N GLN A 96 -7.39 13.37 -14.53
CA GLN A 96 -7.23 14.83 -14.54
C GLN A 96 -7.28 15.48 -13.15
N THR A 97 -7.91 14.81 -12.19
CA THR A 97 -8.10 15.25 -10.80
C THR A 97 -6.86 15.01 -9.93
N VAL A 98 -5.91 14.20 -10.40
CA VAL A 98 -4.67 13.87 -9.68
C VAL A 98 -3.48 14.58 -10.35
N PRO A 99 -2.63 15.29 -9.59
CA PRO A 99 -1.39 15.86 -10.10
C PRO A 99 -0.50 14.81 -10.76
N THR A 100 0.30 15.20 -11.75
CA THR A 100 1.25 14.32 -12.44
C THR A 100 2.59 14.20 -11.72
N ASP A 101 3.00 15.28 -11.05
CA ASP A 101 4.27 15.38 -10.31
C ASP A 101 4.20 14.61 -8.97
N PRO A 102 5.03 13.57 -8.76
CA PRO A 102 5.09 12.82 -7.50
C PRO A 102 5.50 13.66 -6.28
N ASP A 103 6.09 14.83 -6.48
CA ASP A 103 6.40 15.78 -5.41
C ASP A 103 5.25 16.76 -5.13
N HIS A 104 4.09 16.61 -5.76
CA HIS A 104 2.90 17.36 -5.39
C HIS A 104 2.23 16.75 -4.12
N PRO A 105 1.82 17.56 -3.11
CA PRO A 105 1.20 17.05 -1.87
C PRO A 105 -0.11 16.26 -2.03
N LYS A 106 -0.76 16.42 -3.19
CA LYS A 106 -1.99 15.72 -3.59
C LYS A 106 -1.73 14.65 -4.65
N TRP A 107 -0.48 14.36 -4.97
CA TRP A 107 -0.16 13.25 -5.84
C TRP A 107 -0.44 11.94 -5.11
N ARG A 108 -0.95 10.98 -5.86
CA ARG A 108 -1.19 9.61 -5.43
C ARG A 108 -0.97 8.70 -6.63
N TYR A 109 -0.56 7.47 -6.37
CA TYR A 109 -0.43 6.48 -7.44
C TYR A 109 -1.82 6.11 -7.98
N CYS A 110 -1.97 6.12 -9.30
CA CYS A 110 -3.20 5.72 -9.98
C CYS A 110 -2.92 4.55 -10.93
N PHE A 111 -3.91 3.70 -11.12
CA PHE A 111 -3.91 2.65 -12.15
C PHE A 111 -5.35 2.42 -12.60
N ALA A 112 -5.57 2.16 -13.90
CA ALA A 112 -6.92 1.99 -14.47
C ALA A 112 -7.87 3.17 -14.15
N GLY A 113 -7.32 4.39 -14.06
CA GLY A 113 -8.07 5.61 -13.74
C GLY A 113 -8.37 5.81 -12.26
N GLU A 114 -8.04 4.85 -11.39
CA GLU A 114 -8.39 4.88 -9.97
C GLU A 114 -7.19 5.27 -9.09
N PRO A 115 -7.33 6.30 -8.24
CA PRO A 115 -6.34 6.63 -7.21
C PRO A 115 -6.34 5.60 -6.09
N MET A 116 -5.14 5.17 -5.66
CA MET A 116 -5.00 4.11 -4.64
C MET A 116 -3.88 4.37 -3.63
N PHE A 117 -4.06 3.85 -2.43
CA PHE A 117 -3.02 3.76 -1.41
C PHE A 117 -2.42 2.35 -1.40
N LEU A 118 -1.10 2.28 -1.26
CA LEU A 118 -0.34 1.04 -1.32
C LEU A 118 0.38 0.83 0.01
N VAL A 119 0.45 -0.41 0.47
CA VAL A 119 1.22 -0.81 1.64
C VAL A 119 2.04 -2.03 1.27
N ALA A 120 3.35 -1.84 1.17
CA ALA A 120 4.29 -2.93 0.98
C ALA A 120 4.67 -3.56 2.33
N ARG A 121 4.74 -4.89 2.33
CA ARG A 121 5.28 -5.72 3.41
C ARG A 121 6.34 -6.66 2.86
N ALA A 122 7.33 -6.96 3.69
CA ALA A 122 8.44 -7.84 3.31
C ALA A 122 9.10 -8.49 4.54
N PRO A 123 9.91 -9.54 4.35
CA PRO A 123 10.60 -10.22 5.45
C PRO A 123 11.63 -9.36 6.19
N PHE A 124 12.20 -8.33 5.55
CA PHE A 124 13.29 -7.53 6.13
C PHE A 124 12.87 -6.60 7.27
N TYR A 125 11.57 -6.43 7.52
CA TYR A 125 11.09 -5.55 8.59
C TYR A 125 11.22 -6.23 9.95
N GLU A 126 12.15 -5.75 10.76
CA GLU A 126 12.38 -6.23 12.12
C GLU A 126 11.70 -5.32 13.15
N ARG A 127 11.85 -4.00 12.98
CA ARG A 127 11.30 -3.03 13.93
C ARG A 127 9.86 -2.65 13.60
N ARG A 128 9.49 -2.63 12.32
CA ARG A 128 8.11 -2.39 11.88
C ARG A 128 7.36 -3.68 11.63
N ARG A 129 6.96 -4.35 12.70
CA ARG A 129 6.17 -5.59 12.64
C ARG A 129 4.88 -5.45 11.83
N SER A 130 4.30 -4.24 11.75
CA SER A 130 3.12 -3.92 10.93
C SER A 130 3.36 -4.02 9.43
N ARG A 131 4.64 -4.00 9.02
CA ARG A 131 5.11 -4.15 7.65
C ARG A 131 5.80 -5.50 7.39
N HIS A 132 5.89 -6.37 8.38
CA HIS A 132 6.51 -7.68 8.23
C HIS A 132 5.54 -8.69 7.60
N THR A 133 6.03 -9.49 6.66
CA THR A 133 5.39 -10.72 6.17
C THR A 133 6.48 -11.78 5.95
N PRO A 134 6.27 -13.06 6.31
CA PRO A 134 7.38 -14.01 6.47
C PRO A 134 7.91 -14.61 5.17
N HIS A 135 7.19 -14.49 4.04
CA HIS A 135 7.48 -15.31 2.86
C HIS A 135 8.05 -14.55 1.66
N GLY A 136 7.69 -13.29 1.47
CA GLY A 136 8.12 -12.56 0.28
C GLY A 136 7.55 -11.16 0.23
N LEU A 137 7.60 -10.54 -0.95
CA LEU A 137 6.95 -9.25 -1.14
C LEU A 137 5.42 -9.43 -1.08
N GLU A 138 4.76 -8.59 -0.31
CA GLU A 138 3.31 -8.45 -0.31
C GLU A 138 2.95 -6.98 -0.53
N ILE A 139 1.94 -6.72 -1.34
CA ILE A 139 1.40 -5.37 -1.54
C ILE A 139 -0.09 -5.40 -1.25
N THR A 140 -0.54 -4.64 -0.25
CA THR A 140 -1.97 -4.33 -0.11
C THR A 140 -2.30 -3.08 -0.89
N VAL A 141 -3.31 -3.17 -1.75
CA VAL A 141 -3.87 -2.08 -2.55
C VAL A 141 -5.23 -1.69 -1.98
N GLN A 142 -5.41 -0.38 -1.76
CA GLN A 142 -6.64 0.17 -1.21
C GLN A 142 -7.11 1.35 -2.08
N PRO A 143 -8.19 1.20 -2.86
CA PRO A 143 -8.76 2.28 -3.67
C PRO A 143 -9.22 3.42 -2.76
N THR A 144 -9.06 4.67 -3.16
CA THR A 144 -9.18 5.72 -2.12
C THR A 144 -10.60 6.06 -1.72
N ALA A 145 -11.58 5.70 -2.55
CA ALA A 145 -13.00 5.83 -2.21
C ALA A 145 -13.37 5.01 -0.95
N VAL A 146 -12.65 3.94 -0.63
CA VAL A 146 -12.86 3.16 0.61
C VAL A 146 -12.60 4.01 1.87
N PHE A 147 -11.82 5.10 1.73
CA PHE A 147 -11.55 6.03 2.82
C PHE A 147 -12.55 7.19 2.90
N ASP A 148 -13.46 7.35 1.93
CA ASP A 148 -14.43 8.46 1.95
C ASP A 148 -15.46 8.29 3.08
N GLY A 149 -15.75 7.04 3.49
CA GLY A 149 -16.51 6.72 4.70
C GLY A 149 -15.73 6.86 6.02
N LEU A 150 -14.39 6.83 5.96
CA LEU A 150 -13.46 7.09 7.08
C LEU A 150 -12.95 8.55 7.07
N SER A 151 -13.58 9.42 6.27
CA SER A 151 -13.04 10.71 5.86
C SER A 151 -12.63 11.57 7.06
N GLY A 152 -11.38 12.03 6.99
CA GLY A 152 -10.56 12.54 8.11
C GLY A 152 -11.02 13.79 8.83
N MET A 153 -12.27 14.23 8.64
CA MET A 153 -12.90 15.34 9.35
C MET A 153 -14.09 14.92 10.21
N SER A 154 -14.63 13.70 10.06
CA SER A 154 -15.65 13.19 10.99
C SER A 154 -15.00 12.83 12.32
N ASP A 155 -15.72 13.05 13.43
CA ASP A 155 -15.23 12.71 14.77
C ASP A 155 -14.88 11.22 14.89
N ASP A 156 -15.63 10.37 14.18
CA ASP A 156 -15.41 8.93 14.14
C ASP A 156 -14.16 8.56 13.33
N GLY A 157 -13.89 9.23 12.20
CA GLY A 157 -12.66 9.03 11.42
C GLY A 157 -11.41 9.49 12.19
N GLN A 158 -11.50 10.57 12.95
CA GLN A 158 -10.40 11.04 13.81
C GLN A 158 -10.14 10.07 14.96
N ARG A 159 -11.20 9.57 15.61
CA ARG A 159 -11.11 8.57 16.69
C ARG A 159 -10.53 7.26 16.17
N ALA A 160 -11.00 6.78 15.02
CA ALA A 160 -10.47 5.63 14.32
C ALA A 160 -8.96 5.73 14.08
N ARG A 161 -8.49 6.86 13.52
CA ARG A 161 -7.06 7.11 13.30
C ARG A 161 -6.26 7.19 14.59
N ALA A 162 -6.83 7.75 15.67
CA ALA A 162 -6.15 7.79 16.97
C ALA A 162 -5.93 6.37 17.52
N VAL A 163 -6.96 5.52 17.48
CA VAL A 163 -6.88 4.12 17.92
C VAL A 163 -5.87 3.32 17.09
N ILE A 164 -5.90 3.47 15.76
CA ILE A 164 -4.90 2.81 14.88
C ILE A 164 -3.48 3.24 15.25
N ARG A 165 -3.26 4.54 15.49
CA ARG A 165 -1.94 5.08 15.85
C ARG A 165 -1.44 4.52 17.19
N GLU A 166 -2.30 4.44 18.19
CA GLU A 166 -1.97 3.89 19.51
C GLU A 166 -1.64 2.39 19.45
N ARG A 167 -2.42 1.63 18.67
CA ARG A 167 -2.14 0.20 18.44
C ARG A 167 -0.83 0.00 17.69
N LEU A 168 -0.58 0.78 16.64
CA LEU A 168 0.69 0.72 15.92
C LEU A 168 1.89 1.02 16.82
N SER A 169 1.81 2.02 17.71
CA SER A 169 2.90 2.31 18.65
C SER A 169 3.16 1.21 19.69
N THR A 170 2.16 0.37 19.94
CA THR A 170 2.30 -0.79 20.85
C THR A 170 2.80 -2.03 20.11
N TYR A 171 2.39 -2.18 18.84
CA TYR A 171 2.70 -3.34 18.01
C TYR A 171 4.09 -3.26 17.37
N ASP A 172 4.46 -2.09 16.83
CA ASP A 172 5.77 -1.87 16.25
C ASP A 172 6.82 -1.63 17.35
N GLY A 173 8.03 -2.13 17.15
CA GLY A 173 9.18 -1.89 18.03
C GLY A 173 9.84 -0.54 17.82
N ILE A 174 9.20 0.37 17.08
CA ILE A 174 9.72 1.69 16.72
C ILE A 174 8.59 2.71 16.60
N GLU A 175 8.90 3.97 16.89
CA GLU A 175 7.98 5.07 16.67
C GLU A 175 7.57 5.22 15.20
N ARG A 176 6.42 5.88 15.00
CA ARG A 176 5.90 6.24 13.68
C ARG A 176 6.97 6.94 12.84
N HIS A 177 7.13 6.49 11.60
CA HIS A 177 8.12 7.08 10.70
C HIS A 177 7.82 8.56 10.42
N PRO A 178 8.85 9.45 10.39
CA PRO A 178 8.66 10.88 10.10
C PRO A 178 7.97 11.16 8.76
N ASP A 179 8.12 10.32 7.74
CA ASP A 179 7.42 10.51 6.46
C ASP A 179 5.94 10.11 6.49
N SER A 180 5.50 9.41 7.54
CA SER A 180 4.09 9.09 7.70
C SER A 180 3.28 10.35 8.01
N GLY A 181 2.17 10.54 7.32
CA GLY A 181 1.42 11.78 7.41
C GLY A 181 0.06 11.73 6.72
N ASP A 182 -0.73 12.77 6.95
CA ASP A 182 -2.05 12.88 6.33
C ASP A 182 -1.93 13.32 4.87
N TYR A 183 -2.86 12.81 4.05
CA TYR A 183 -2.96 13.20 2.65
C TYR A 183 -3.17 14.72 2.54
N SER A 184 -2.55 15.34 1.54
CA SER A 184 -2.55 16.80 1.29
C SER A 184 -1.76 17.69 2.26
N ASP A 185 -1.10 17.16 3.30
CA ASP A 185 -0.12 17.95 4.07
C ASP A 185 1.02 18.38 3.12
N PRO A 186 1.29 19.69 2.95
CA PRO A 186 2.30 20.19 2.02
C PRO A 186 3.73 19.68 2.31
N ARG A 187 3.98 19.22 3.54
CA ARG A 187 5.28 18.69 3.99
C ARG A 187 5.41 17.19 3.79
N LYS A 188 4.35 16.50 3.34
CA LYS A 188 4.31 15.04 3.20
C LYS A 188 4.17 14.65 1.74
N ARG A 189 4.62 13.43 1.43
CA ARG A 189 4.45 12.80 0.12
C ARG A 189 3.89 11.41 0.35
N GLU A 190 2.77 11.11 -0.27
CA GLU A 190 2.07 9.86 0.02
C GLU A 190 2.91 8.64 -0.36
N TRP A 191 3.62 8.71 -1.49
CA TRP A 191 4.46 7.62 -1.98
C TRP A 191 5.54 7.15 -1.00
N LYS A 192 6.02 8.05 -0.12
CA LYS A 192 6.99 7.69 0.91
C LYS A 192 6.42 6.70 1.93
N GLN A 193 5.10 6.63 2.07
CA GLN A 193 4.41 5.73 3.01
C GLN A 193 4.17 4.33 2.41
N TYR A 194 4.29 4.17 1.10
CA TYR A 194 4.01 2.91 0.43
C TYR A 194 5.00 1.82 0.87
N LEU A 195 6.29 2.18 0.89
CA LEU A 195 7.37 1.35 1.41
C LEU A 195 8.23 2.20 2.36
N LEU A 196 8.04 2.02 3.66
CA LEU A 196 8.81 2.74 4.68
C LEU A 196 10.17 2.04 4.90
N PRO A 197 11.24 2.76 5.26
CA PRO A 197 12.43 2.14 5.81
C PRO A 197 12.10 1.44 7.13
N ASP A 198 12.84 0.39 7.51
CA ASP A 198 12.60 -0.29 8.79
C ASP A 198 12.89 0.63 9.99
N THR A 199 13.87 1.53 9.87
CA THR A 199 14.24 2.49 10.92
C THR A 199 13.69 3.90 10.64
N ASN A 200 13.86 4.83 11.58
CA ASN A 200 13.54 6.26 11.39
C ASN A 200 14.75 7.10 10.95
N GLU A 201 15.91 6.46 10.73
CA GLU A 201 17.17 7.15 10.37
C GLU A 201 17.30 7.39 8.87
N GLU A 202 16.51 6.67 8.08
CA GLU A 202 16.51 6.72 6.63
C GLU A 202 15.22 7.36 6.10
N SER A 203 15.29 8.01 4.95
CA SER A 203 14.13 8.46 4.19
C SER A 203 14.47 8.42 2.71
N VAL A 204 13.49 8.02 1.90
CA VAL A 204 13.65 8.10 0.44
C VAL A 204 13.53 9.57 0.04
N THR A 205 14.60 10.12 -0.54
CA THR A 205 14.72 11.55 -0.82
C THR A 205 14.03 11.98 -2.10
N ARG A 206 13.87 11.07 -3.07
CA ARG A 206 13.23 11.31 -4.36
C ARG A 206 12.34 10.13 -4.74
N CYS A 207 11.16 10.41 -5.30
CA CYS A 207 10.28 9.36 -5.80
C CYS A 207 10.99 8.57 -6.91
N PRO A 208 11.03 7.22 -6.84
CA PRO A 208 11.58 6.40 -7.93
C PRO A 208 10.71 6.43 -9.20
N LEU A 209 9.45 6.82 -9.07
CA LEU A 209 8.51 6.87 -10.18
C LEU A 209 8.68 8.17 -10.99
N PRO A 210 8.55 8.11 -12.32
CA PRO A 210 8.60 9.30 -13.16
C PRO A 210 7.36 10.18 -12.98
N GLU A 211 7.47 11.45 -13.37
CA GLU A 211 6.29 12.28 -13.59
C GLU A 211 5.40 11.67 -14.68
N ARG A 212 4.08 11.71 -14.47
CA ARG A 212 3.11 11.10 -15.38
C ARG A 212 2.72 12.05 -16.52
N THR A 213 2.39 11.49 -17.67
CA THR A 213 1.77 12.24 -18.77
C THR A 213 0.27 11.97 -18.82
N ARG A 214 -0.50 12.94 -19.30
CA ARG A 214 -1.94 12.80 -19.52
C ARG A 214 -2.24 12.35 -20.94
#